data_AF-T0YLC6-F1
#
_entry.id   AF-T0YLC6-F1
#
_cell.length_a   1.000
_cell.length_b   1.000
_cell.length_c   1.000
_cell.angle_alpha   90.00
_cell.angle_beta   90.00
_cell.angle_gamma   90.00
#
_symmetry.space_group_name_H-M   'P 1'
#
loop_
_entity.id
_entity.type
_entity.pdbx_description
1 polymer ?
#
loop_
_entity_poly.entity_id
_entity_poly.type
_entity_poly.pdbx_seq_one_letter_code
_entity_poly.pdbx_strand_id
1 'polypeptide(L)'
;RASLRQFAERYGYDLHRPVRELSDAGWKALLYGTDRDLGGSPHRASHWWQSGWLREGLLAAVERRWKSTPSDSAKEYYLGFMAFIPCPKCGGRRLKPESLAVTVLGRSIAEISGLTVAAAGQLFETFALSPREEQIAGQVVREIRARLRFLENVGLTYLTLDRGSGTLSGGEAERIALATQIGSGLVGVLYILDEPSIGLHAR
;
A
#
# COMPACT_ATOMS: atom_id res chain seq x y z
N ARG A 1 3.13 -14.41 31.87
CA ARG A 1 1.95 -15.15 32.42
C ARG A 1 1.32 -14.46 33.63
N ALA A 2 2.10 -14.02 34.64
CA ALA A 2 1.57 -13.26 35.78
C ALA A 2 0.83 -11.96 35.36
N SER A 3 1.39 -11.28 34.37
CA SER A 3 0.86 -10.09 33.72
C SER A 3 -0.60 -10.25 33.25
N LEU A 4 -0.90 -11.23 32.39
CA LEU A 4 -2.24 -11.45 31.82
C LEU A 4 -3.31 -11.80 32.87
N ARG A 5 -2.93 -12.50 33.94
CA ARG A 5 -3.86 -12.82 35.04
C ARG A 5 -4.31 -11.57 35.78
N GLN A 6 -3.41 -10.62 36.02
CA GLN A 6 -3.76 -9.34 36.65
C GLN A 6 -4.66 -8.48 35.78
N PHE A 7 -4.47 -8.53 34.45
CA PHE A 7 -5.39 -7.90 33.51
C PHE A 7 -6.78 -8.54 33.59
N ALA A 8 -6.84 -9.88 33.54
CA ALA A 8 -8.07 -10.65 33.69
C ALA A 8 -8.82 -10.31 34.98
N GLU A 9 -8.14 -10.27 36.12
CA GLU A 9 -8.72 -9.88 37.41
C GLU A 9 -9.25 -8.44 37.40
N ARG A 10 -8.47 -7.47 36.89
CA ARG A 10 -8.87 -6.06 36.88
C ARG A 10 -10.09 -5.77 36.01
N TYR A 11 -10.20 -6.46 34.87
CA TYR A 11 -11.27 -6.24 33.89
C TYR A 11 -12.35 -7.31 33.94
N GLY A 12 -12.34 -8.20 34.95
CA GLY A 12 -13.34 -9.24 35.15
C GLY A 12 -13.43 -10.24 33.98
N TYR A 13 -12.29 -10.56 33.36
CA TYR A 13 -12.20 -11.42 32.20
C TYR A 13 -11.59 -12.78 32.54
N ASP A 14 -12.18 -13.86 32.03
CA ASP A 14 -11.60 -15.20 32.14
C ASP A 14 -10.70 -15.48 30.92
N LEU A 15 -9.42 -15.78 31.18
CA LEU A 15 -8.42 -16.08 30.15
C LEU A 15 -8.76 -17.32 29.30
N HIS A 16 -9.68 -18.17 29.75
CA HIS A 16 -10.15 -19.34 29.03
C HIS A 16 -11.37 -19.06 28.14
N ARG A 17 -11.94 -17.85 28.19
CA ARG A 17 -13.04 -17.45 27.33
C ARG A 17 -12.54 -16.82 26.02
N PRO A 18 -13.38 -16.77 24.97
CA PRO A 18 -13.06 -16.07 23.72
C PRO A 18 -12.84 -14.56 23.93
N VAL A 19 -11.83 -13.99 23.25
CA VAL A 19 -11.47 -12.55 23.38
C VAL A 19 -12.59 -11.58 23.02
N ARG A 20 -13.54 -12.01 22.18
CA ARG A 20 -14.75 -11.23 21.84
C ARG A 20 -15.66 -10.96 23.05
N GLU A 21 -15.48 -11.70 24.15
CA GLU A 21 -16.28 -11.57 25.38
C GLU A 21 -15.61 -10.63 26.40
N LEU A 22 -14.46 -10.03 26.02
CA LEU A 22 -13.81 -8.98 26.78
C LEU A 22 -14.67 -7.70 26.77
N SER A 23 -14.78 -7.04 27.92
CA SER A 23 -15.50 -5.77 28.04
C SER A 23 -14.86 -4.66 27.22
N ASP A 24 -15.65 -3.66 26.79
CA ASP A 24 -15.14 -2.50 26.05
C ASP A 24 -14.02 -1.76 26.81
N ALA A 25 -14.14 -1.67 28.14
CA ALA A 25 -13.12 -1.09 28.99
C ALA A 25 -11.82 -1.92 28.96
N GLY A 26 -11.93 -3.26 28.96
CA GLY A 26 -10.81 -4.17 28.80
C GLY A 26 -10.15 -4.05 27.42
N TRP A 27 -10.95 -3.97 26.34
CA TRP A 27 -10.45 -3.73 24.98
C TRP A 27 -9.70 -2.41 24.86
N LYS A 28 -10.29 -1.32 25.38
CA LYS A 28 -9.67 0.00 25.37
C LYS A 28 -8.35 0.00 26.14
N ALA A 29 -8.34 -0.62 27.32
CA ALA A 29 -7.14 -0.76 28.13
C ALA A 29 -6.05 -1.59 27.44
N LEU A 30 -6.43 -2.68 26.77
CA LEU A 30 -5.50 -3.55 26.06
C LEU A 30 -4.85 -2.83 24.86
N LEU A 31 -5.63 -2.12 24.07
CA LEU A 31 -5.18 -1.49 22.83
C LEU A 31 -4.47 -0.15 23.07
N TYR A 32 -5.07 0.74 23.87
CA TYR A 32 -4.62 2.12 24.06
C TYR A 32 -3.91 2.35 25.38
N GLY A 33 -3.87 1.34 26.24
CA GLY A 33 -3.19 1.40 27.52
C GLY A 33 -4.06 1.96 28.64
N THR A 34 -3.40 2.29 29.74
CA THR A 34 -4.05 2.62 31.01
C THR A 34 -3.29 3.73 31.72
N ASP A 35 -3.96 4.48 32.60
CA ASP A 35 -3.34 5.62 33.30
C ASP A 35 -2.22 5.20 34.27
N ARG A 36 -2.23 3.93 34.71
CA ARG A 36 -1.26 3.35 35.63
C ARG A 36 -0.83 2.00 35.12
N ASP A 37 0.44 1.69 35.34
CA ASP A 37 0.98 0.38 35.04
C ASP A 37 0.13 -0.73 35.66
N LEU A 38 -0.17 -1.74 34.84
CA LEU A 38 -0.74 -2.98 35.31
C LEU A 38 0.42 -3.87 35.71
N GLY A 39 0.45 -4.29 36.97
CA GLY A 39 1.53 -5.12 37.49
C GLY A 39 2.79 -4.37 37.91
N GLY A 40 3.64 -5.11 38.64
CA GLY A 40 4.73 -4.57 39.46
C GLY A 40 4.52 -5.04 40.90
N SER A 41 5.39 -5.94 41.38
CA SER A 41 5.41 -6.27 42.81
C SER A 41 6.53 -5.44 43.45
N PRO A 42 6.24 -4.59 44.46
CA PRO A 42 7.29 -3.82 45.13
C PRO A 42 8.35 -4.70 45.81
N HIS A 43 8.08 -6.00 46.02
CA HIS A 43 8.90 -6.89 46.83
C HIS A 43 9.81 -7.86 46.06
N ARG A 44 9.91 -7.78 44.72
CA ARG A 44 10.83 -8.62 43.91
C ARG A 44 11.50 -7.86 42.77
N ALA A 45 12.02 -6.67 43.06
CA ALA A 45 12.61 -5.83 42.05
C ALA A 45 14.11 -6.08 41.87
N SER A 46 14.51 -6.67 40.75
CA SER A 46 15.77 -6.30 40.09
C SER A 46 15.50 -5.05 39.23
N HIS A 47 16.50 -4.18 39.08
CA HIS A 47 16.40 -2.84 38.47
C HIS A 47 15.77 -2.77 37.06
N TRP A 48 15.52 -3.91 36.42
CA TRP A 48 15.01 -4.04 35.04
C TRP A 48 13.54 -4.47 34.97
N TRP A 49 12.93 -4.94 36.07
CA TRP A 49 11.60 -5.58 36.11
C TRP A 49 10.53 -4.77 36.89
N GLN A 50 10.84 -3.54 37.28
CA GLN A 50 9.93 -2.67 38.04
C GLN A 50 8.85 -1.99 37.19
N SER A 51 9.06 -1.88 35.88
CA SER A 51 8.09 -1.26 34.97
C SER A 51 6.96 -2.25 34.72
N GLY A 52 5.77 -1.96 35.24
CA GLY A 52 4.59 -2.74 34.88
C GLY A 52 4.30 -2.67 33.38
N TRP A 53 3.32 -3.46 32.96
CA TRP A 53 2.99 -3.63 31.55
C TRP A 53 1.63 -2.95 31.26
N LEU A 54 1.35 -2.64 30.00
CA LEU A 54 0.07 -2.07 29.53
C LEU A 54 -0.23 -0.60 29.83
N ARG A 55 0.70 0.19 30.37
CA ARG A 55 0.47 1.65 30.46
C ARG A 55 0.42 2.30 29.08
N GLU A 56 1.33 1.94 28.17
CA GLU A 56 1.33 2.45 26.79
C GLU A 56 0.29 1.79 25.88
N GLY A 57 -0.20 0.59 26.21
CA GLY A 57 -1.09 -0.20 25.36
C GLY A 57 -0.38 -0.92 24.21
N LEU A 58 -1.05 -1.89 23.60
CA LEU A 58 -0.45 -2.71 22.54
C LEU A 58 -0.17 -1.91 21.26
N LEU A 59 -1.07 -0.99 20.86
CA LEU A 59 -0.92 -0.24 19.61
C LEU A 59 0.32 0.66 19.66
N ALA A 60 0.46 1.46 20.71
CA ALA A 60 1.60 2.34 20.87
C ALA A 60 2.91 1.55 21.09
N ALA A 61 2.85 0.41 21.80
CA ALA A 61 4.02 -0.45 21.97
C ALA A 61 4.52 -1.01 20.65
N VAL A 62 3.62 -1.51 19.79
CA VAL A 62 3.96 -2.03 18.45
C VAL A 62 4.50 -0.91 17.56
N GLU A 63 3.82 0.25 17.52
CA GLU A 63 4.26 1.39 16.73
C GLU A 63 5.64 1.90 17.16
N ARG A 64 5.85 2.08 18.47
CA ARG A 64 7.12 2.53 19.04
C ARG A 64 8.26 1.57 18.71
N ARG A 65 8.05 0.26 18.92
CA ARG A 65 9.07 -0.77 18.65
C ARG A 65 9.42 -0.85 17.18
N TRP A 66 8.44 -0.72 16.29
CA TRP A 66 8.68 -0.66 14.84
C TRP A 66 9.50 0.58 14.47
N LYS A 67 9.18 1.77 15.01
CA LYS A 67 9.93 3.01 14.73
C LYS A 67 11.34 3.01 15.30
N SER A 68 11.56 2.40 16.48
CA SER A 68 12.83 2.49 17.20
C SER A 68 13.82 1.37 16.87
N THR A 69 13.38 0.26 16.27
CA THR A 69 14.26 -0.89 16.04
C THR A 69 15.18 -0.64 14.84
N PRO A 70 16.51 -0.86 14.97
CA PRO A 70 17.43 -0.74 13.84
C PRO A 70 17.44 -2.00 12.96
N SER A 71 16.91 -3.13 13.44
CA SER A 71 16.93 -4.42 12.74
C SER A 71 15.77 -4.56 11.75
N ASP A 72 16.08 -4.92 10.51
CA ASP A 72 15.07 -5.08 9.46
C ASP A 72 14.16 -6.30 9.69
N SER A 73 14.69 -7.41 10.19
CA SER A 73 13.86 -8.57 10.56
C SER A 73 12.89 -8.25 11.70
N ALA A 74 13.31 -7.41 12.65
CA ALA A 74 12.41 -6.92 13.69
C ALA A 74 11.33 -5.99 13.12
N LYS A 75 11.66 -5.13 12.15
CA LYS A 75 10.65 -4.29 11.48
C LYS A 75 9.61 -5.13 10.75
N GLU A 76 10.06 -6.15 10.01
CA GLU A 76 9.18 -7.05 9.26
C GLU A 76 8.22 -7.82 10.17
N TYR A 77 8.72 -8.30 11.31
CA TYR A 77 7.88 -8.92 12.35
C TYR A 77 6.75 -7.99 12.81
N TYR A 78 7.05 -6.71 13.11
CA TYR A 78 6.03 -5.76 13.55
C TYR A 78 5.09 -5.31 12.42
N LEU A 79 5.57 -5.26 11.18
CA LEU A 79 4.71 -4.98 10.01
C LEU A 79 3.62 -6.04 9.83
N GLY A 80 3.83 -7.28 10.28
CA GLY A 80 2.80 -8.33 10.29
C GLY A 80 1.55 -8.01 11.11
N PHE A 81 1.62 -7.02 12.02
CA PHE A 81 0.46 -6.54 12.81
C PHE A 81 -0.11 -5.21 12.28
N MET A 82 0.39 -4.71 11.15
CA MET A 82 0.01 -3.43 10.57
C MET A 82 -0.62 -3.63 9.18
N ALA A 83 -1.38 -2.64 8.75
CA ALA A 83 -1.93 -2.59 7.41
C ALA A 83 -1.59 -1.25 6.75
N PHE A 84 -1.36 -1.28 5.44
CA PHE A 84 -1.22 -0.07 4.64
C PHE A 84 -2.60 0.53 4.39
N ILE A 85 -2.79 1.77 4.83
CA ILE A 85 -4.00 2.55 4.57
C ILE A 85 -3.67 3.75 3.68
N PRO A 86 -4.64 4.28 2.91
CA PRO A 86 -4.44 5.53 2.18
C PRO A 86 -4.02 6.64 3.14
N CYS A 87 -3.01 7.42 2.73
CA CYS A 87 -2.54 8.55 3.53
C CYS A 87 -3.70 9.54 3.75
N PRO A 88 -4.03 9.92 5.00
CA PRO A 88 -5.16 10.82 5.27
C PRO A 88 -4.97 12.22 4.70
N LYS A 89 -3.72 12.65 4.47
CA LYS A 89 -3.40 13.98 3.92
C LYS A 89 -3.65 14.08 2.41
N CYS A 90 -3.28 13.06 1.65
CA CYS A 90 -3.40 13.08 0.18
C CYS A 90 -4.44 12.11 -0.36
N GLY A 91 -5.14 11.37 0.51
CA GLY A 91 -6.11 10.34 0.13
C GLY A 91 -5.50 9.20 -0.70
N GLY A 92 -4.19 8.95 -0.56
CA GLY A 92 -3.48 7.95 -1.37
C GLY A 92 -2.97 8.46 -2.72
N ARG A 93 -3.16 9.74 -3.08
CA ARG A 93 -2.70 10.34 -4.35
C ARG A 93 -1.20 10.60 -4.44
N ARG A 94 -0.47 10.46 -3.32
CA ARG A 94 1.00 10.56 -3.21
C ARG A 94 1.63 11.90 -3.64
N LEU A 95 0.83 12.91 -3.92
CA LEU A 95 1.26 14.22 -4.40
C LEU A 95 0.79 15.35 -3.49
N LYS A 96 1.47 16.49 -3.60
CA LYS A 96 1.11 17.72 -2.89
C LYS A 96 -0.16 18.34 -3.51
N PRO A 97 -0.95 19.11 -2.75
CA PRO A 97 -2.15 19.77 -3.25
C PRO A 97 -1.89 20.66 -4.48
N GLU A 98 -0.75 21.37 -4.52
CA GLU A 98 -0.39 22.25 -5.62
C GLU A 98 -0.13 21.46 -6.92
N SER A 99 0.45 20.27 -6.82
CA SER A 99 0.64 19.37 -7.97
C SER A 99 -0.68 18.78 -8.47
N LEU A 100 -1.64 18.54 -7.57
CA LEU A 100 -2.97 18.04 -7.92
C LEU A 100 -3.88 19.11 -8.52
N ALA A 101 -3.58 20.40 -8.28
CA ALA A 101 -4.31 21.51 -8.88
C ALA A 101 -4.01 21.69 -10.38
N VAL A 102 -2.92 21.12 -10.89
CA VAL A 102 -2.60 21.13 -12.32
C VAL A 102 -3.41 20.05 -13.02
N THR A 103 -4.24 20.47 -13.98
CA THR A 103 -5.16 19.58 -14.68
C THR A 103 -4.89 19.52 -16.18
N VAL A 104 -5.05 18.33 -16.76
CA VAL A 104 -5.12 18.08 -18.20
C VAL A 104 -6.47 17.43 -18.47
N LEU A 105 -7.22 17.92 -19.46
CA LEU A 105 -8.59 17.44 -19.73
C LEU A 105 -9.52 17.51 -18.50
N GLY A 106 -9.35 18.54 -17.68
CA GLY A 106 -10.12 18.72 -16.44
C GLY A 106 -9.82 17.70 -15.34
N ARG A 107 -8.75 16.91 -15.46
CA ARG A 107 -8.33 15.90 -14.49
C ARG A 107 -6.90 16.15 -14.02
N SER A 108 -6.66 15.97 -12.74
CA SER A 108 -5.32 15.96 -12.14
C SER A 108 -4.54 14.72 -12.59
N ILE A 109 -3.21 14.77 -12.44
CA ILE A 109 -2.35 13.60 -12.73
C ILE A 109 -2.76 12.36 -11.92
N ALA A 110 -3.18 12.52 -10.66
CA ALA A 110 -3.61 11.38 -9.84
C ALA A 110 -4.91 10.76 -10.35
N GLU A 111 -5.84 11.58 -10.86
CA GLU A 111 -7.09 11.07 -11.43
C GLU A 111 -6.84 10.34 -12.75
N ILE A 112 -5.93 10.84 -13.58
CA ILE A 112 -5.53 10.15 -14.83
C ILE A 112 -4.80 8.84 -14.50
N SER A 113 -3.88 8.85 -13.53
CA SER A 113 -3.17 7.64 -13.09
C SER A 113 -4.10 6.60 -12.44
N GLY A 114 -5.20 7.04 -11.83
CA GLY A 114 -6.21 6.13 -11.28
C GLY A 114 -7.15 5.51 -12.32
N LEU A 115 -7.07 5.92 -13.59
CA LEU A 115 -7.83 5.29 -14.67
C LEU A 115 -7.26 3.92 -15.03
N THR A 116 -8.14 3.04 -15.50
CA THR A 116 -7.71 1.82 -16.19
C THR A 116 -6.99 2.16 -17.49
N VAL A 117 -6.13 1.26 -17.98
CA VAL A 117 -5.45 1.41 -19.27
C VAL A 117 -6.46 1.72 -20.38
N ALA A 118 -7.59 1.00 -20.45
CA ALA A 118 -8.62 1.26 -21.45
C ALA A 118 -9.28 2.65 -21.31
N ALA A 119 -9.60 3.07 -20.08
CA ALA A 119 -10.21 4.38 -19.85
C ALA A 119 -9.22 5.52 -20.15
N ALA A 120 -7.94 5.34 -19.82
CA ALA A 120 -6.88 6.27 -20.19
C ALA A 120 -6.68 6.31 -21.72
N GLY A 121 -6.71 5.16 -22.39
CA GLY A 121 -6.65 5.05 -23.86
C GLY A 121 -7.71 5.92 -24.53
N GLN A 122 -8.98 5.70 -24.16
CA GLN A 122 -10.11 6.49 -24.66
C GLN A 122 -9.97 8.00 -24.36
N LEU A 123 -9.53 8.35 -23.15
CA LEU A 123 -9.31 9.75 -22.77
C LEU A 123 -8.27 10.41 -23.69
N PHE A 124 -7.13 9.76 -23.90
CA PHE A 124 -6.05 10.31 -24.72
C PHE A 124 -6.33 10.24 -26.23
N GLU A 125 -7.19 9.34 -26.71
CA GLU A 125 -7.67 9.36 -28.11
C GLU A 125 -8.45 10.64 -28.41
N THR A 126 -9.32 11.06 -27.50
CA THR A 126 -10.13 12.30 -27.67
C THR A 126 -9.37 13.58 -27.37
N PHE A 127 -8.12 13.50 -26.90
CA PHE A 127 -7.33 14.67 -26.54
C PHE A 127 -6.85 15.45 -27.77
N ALA A 128 -7.57 16.51 -28.11
CA ALA A 128 -7.14 17.47 -29.13
C ALA A 128 -6.26 18.56 -28.50
N LEU A 129 -5.05 18.74 -29.04
CA LEU A 129 -4.15 19.83 -28.69
C LEU A 129 -4.40 21.03 -29.60
N SER A 130 -4.32 22.24 -29.06
CA SER A 130 -4.24 23.45 -29.89
C SER A 130 -2.94 23.48 -30.71
N PRO A 131 -2.83 24.30 -31.77
CA PRO A 131 -1.60 24.36 -32.57
C PRO A 131 -0.33 24.67 -31.76
N ARG A 132 -0.46 25.49 -30.71
CA ARG A 132 0.66 25.80 -29.80
C ARG A 132 1.01 24.62 -28.91
N GLU A 133 0.02 23.93 -28.37
CA GLU A 133 0.25 22.76 -27.52
C GLU A 133 0.79 21.59 -28.33
N GLU A 134 0.39 21.42 -29.58
CA GLU A 134 0.92 20.38 -30.48
C GLU A 134 2.43 20.54 -30.68
N GLN A 135 2.94 21.77 -30.79
CA GLN A 135 4.37 22.05 -30.90
C GLN A 135 5.17 21.67 -29.64
N ILE A 136 4.54 21.70 -28.47
CA ILE A 136 5.21 21.48 -27.17
C ILE A 136 5.01 20.05 -26.68
N ALA A 137 3.76 19.58 -26.69
CA ALA A 137 3.30 18.34 -26.08
C ALA A 137 2.90 17.26 -27.10
N GLY A 138 2.85 17.57 -28.40
CA GLY A 138 2.41 16.62 -29.43
C GLY A 138 3.20 15.31 -29.43
N GLN A 139 4.53 15.40 -29.27
CA GLN A 139 5.38 14.21 -29.16
C GLN A 139 5.07 13.39 -27.90
N VAL A 140 4.86 14.05 -26.76
CA VAL A 140 4.54 13.39 -25.49
C VAL A 140 3.18 12.69 -25.57
N VAL A 141 2.16 13.34 -26.13
CA VAL A 141 0.83 12.75 -26.27
C VAL A 141 0.84 11.58 -27.26
N ARG A 142 1.62 11.65 -28.35
CA ARG A 142 1.82 10.52 -29.26
C ARG A 142 2.44 9.31 -28.55
N GLU A 143 3.44 9.54 -27.70
CA GLU A 143 4.09 8.49 -26.93
C GLU A 143 3.15 7.85 -25.90
N ILE A 144 2.36 8.67 -25.18
CA ILE A 144 1.35 8.18 -24.24
C ILE A 144 0.36 7.26 -24.95
N ARG A 145 -0.18 7.71 -26.09
CA ARG A 145 -1.11 6.92 -26.91
C ARG A 145 -0.48 5.60 -27.37
N ALA A 146 0.78 5.61 -27.80
CA ALA A 146 1.48 4.40 -28.22
C ALA A 146 1.63 3.39 -27.07
N ARG A 147 2.07 3.85 -25.89
CA ARG A 147 2.25 2.99 -24.71
C ARG A 147 0.95 2.39 -24.21
N LEU A 148 -0.13 3.18 -24.18
CA LEU A 148 -1.45 2.68 -23.81
C LEU A 148 -1.90 1.58 -24.77
N ARG A 149 -1.78 1.78 -26.09
CA ARG A 149 -2.09 0.74 -27.08
C ARG A 149 -1.25 -0.53 -26.91
N PHE A 150 0.03 -0.43 -26.56
CA PHE A 150 0.83 -1.63 -26.30
C PHE A 150 0.28 -2.43 -25.11
N LEU A 151 -0.10 -1.76 -24.02
CA LEU A 151 -0.73 -2.39 -22.86
C LEU A 151 -2.09 -3.02 -23.21
N GLU A 152 -2.88 -2.37 -24.06
CA GLU A 152 -4.16 -2.92 -24.55
C GLU A 152 -3.94 -4.17 -25.41
N ASN A 153 -2.96 -4.16 -26.31
CA ASN A 153 -2.62 -5.27 -27.19
C ASN A 153 -2.17 -6.52 -26.42
N VAL A 154 -1.48 -6.35 -25.29
CA VAL A 154 -1.11 -7.46 -24.39
C VAL A 154 -2.22 -7.81 -23.38
N GLY A 155 -3.42 -7.24 -23.52
CA GLY A 155 -4.60 -7.61 -22.74
C GLY A 155 -4.64 -7.07 -21.31
N LEU A 156 -3.93 -5.97 -21.01
CA LEU A 156 -3.87 -5.37 -19.67
C LEU A 156 -4.82 -4.18 -19.48
N THR A 157 -5.92 -4.16 -20.26
CA THR A 157 -6.92 -3.08 -20.31
C THR A 157 -7.55 -2.74 -18.96
N TYR A 158 -7.64 -3.71 -18.06
CA TYR A 158 -8.30 -3.63 -16.76
C TYR A 158 -7.43 -3.07 -15.64
N LEU A 159 -6.11 -2.98 -15.83
CA LEU A 159 -5.20 -2.45 -14.82
C LEU A 159 -5.29 -0.94 -14.73
N THR A 160 -5.25 -0.38 -13.52
CA THR A 160 -5.04 1.07 -13.34
C THR A 160 -3.56 1.41 -13.46
N LEU A 161 -3.26 2.62 -13.94
CA LEU A 161 -1.87 3.07 -14.13
C LEU A 161 -1.13 3.28 -12.80
N ASP A 162 -1.86 3.46 -11.70
CA ASP A 162 -1.32 3.66 -10.35
C ASP A 162 -1.22 2.36 -9.52
N ARG A 163 -1.58 1.20 -10.09
CA ARG A 163 -1.49 -0.09 -9.41
C ARG A 163 -0.06 -0.36 -8.96
N GLY A 164 0.10 -0.77 -7.70
CA GLY A 164 1.41 -1.08 -7.13
C GLY A 164 2.04 -2.30 -7.83
N SER A 165 3.28 -2.17 -8.30
CA SER A 165 3.99 -3.22 -9.04
C SER A 165 4.10 -4.54 -8.28
N GLY A 166 4.28 -4.49 -6.94
CA GLY A 166 4.34 -5.67 -6.08
C GLY A 166 3.01 -6.43 -5.93
N THR A 167 1.90 -5.92 -6.48
CA THR A 167 0.58 -6.58 -6.47
C THR A 167 0.23 -7.24 -7.79
N LEU A 168 1.12 -7.15 -8.78
CA LEU A 168 0.91 -7.76 -10.09
C LEU A 168 1.19 -9.26 -10.02
N SER A 169 0.43 -10.04 -10.79
CA SER A 169 0.77 -11.45 -11.02
C SER A 169 2.03 -11.56 -11.89
N GLY A 170 2.67 -12.73 -11.88
CA GLY A 170 3.82 -13.00 -12.75
C GLY A 170 3.53 -12.71 -14.22
N GLY A 171 2.41 -13.22 -14.75
CA GLY A 171 2.00 -12.99 -16.14
C GLY A 171 1.61 -11.53 -16.42
N GLU A 172 1.06 -10.79 -15.45
CA GLU A 172 0.83 -9.34 -15.62
C GLU A 172 2.16 -8.58 -15.75
N ALA A 173 3.12 -8.87 -14.86
CA ALA A 173 4.43 -8.23 -14.87
C ALA A 173 5.21 -8.55 -16.16
N GLU A 174 5.17 -9.80 -16.62
CA GLU A 174 5.80 -10.22 -17.87
C GLU A 174 5.18 -9.52 -19.09
N ARG A 175 3.85 -9.43 -19.17
CA ARG A 175 3.18 -8.73 -20.27
C ARG A 175 3.45 -7.22 -20.25
N ILE A 176 3.58 -6.60 -19.09
CA ILE A 176 4.04 -5.19 -18.98
C ILE A 176 5.46 -5.05 -19.52
N ALA A 177 6.35 -5.98 -19.18
CA ALA A 177 7.72 -5.99 -19.70
C ALA A 177 7.72 -6.14 -21.23
N LEU A 178 6.93 -7.07 -21.78
CA LEU A 178 6.76 -7.26 -23.22
C LEU A 178 6.25 -5.99 -23.91
N ALA A 179 5.19 -5.37 -23.39
CA ALA A 179 4.64 -4.11 -23.93
C ALA A 179 5.70 -2.99 -23.91
N THR A 180 6.51 -2.92 -22.85
CA THR A 180 7.61 -1.95 -22.74
C THR A 180 8.71 -2.21 -23.78
N GLN A 181 9.06 -3.48 -24.00
CA GLN A 181 10.06 -3.87 -25.00
C GLN A 181 9.61 -3.58 -26.43
N ILE A 182 8.34 -3.87 -26.76
CA ILE A 182 7.77 -3.52 -28.07
C ILE A 182 7.80 -2.00 -28.29
N GLY A 183 7.53 -1.22 -27.24
CA GLY A 183 7.59 0.24 -27.31
C GLY A 183 9.00 0.84 -27.38
N SER A 184 10.05 0.07 -27.12
CA SER A 184 11.44 0.56 -27.14
C SER A 184 11.99 0.83 -28.53
N GLY A 185 11.34 0.31 -29.58
CA GLY A 185 11.75 0.50 -30.97
C GLY A 185 13.10 -0.13 -31.32
N LEU A 186 13.59 -1.06 -30.50
CA LEU A 186 14.86 -1.75 -30.74
C LEU A 186 14.79 -2.64 -31.99
N VAL A 187 15.84 -2.60 -32.80
CA VAL A 187 16.00 -3.39 -34.02
C VAL A 187 17.21 -4.32 -33.89
N GLY A 188 17.14 -5.51 -34.50
CA GLY A 188 18.23 -6.50 -34.44
C GLY A 188 18.36 -7.21 -33.09
N VAL A 189 17.30 -7.24 -32.29
CA VAL A 189 17.26 -7.89 -30.98
C VAL A 189 16.53 -9.23 -31.07
N LEU A 190 17.07 -10.25 -30.41
CA LEU A 190 16.40 -11.53 -30.19
C LEU A 190 15.74 -11.52 -28.81
N TYR A 191 14.42 -11.50 -28.77
CA TYR A 191 13.66 -11.68 -27.54
C TYR A 191 13.41 -13.18 -27.31
N ILE A 192 13.80 -13.67 -26.13
CA ILE A 192 13.47 -15.03 -25.66
C ILE A 192 12.41 -14.86 -24.57
N LEU A 193 11.22 -15.40 -24.82
CA LEU A 193 10.06 -15.31 -23.93
C LEU A 193 9.80 -16.69 -23.30
N ASP A 194 9.46 -16.71 -22.02
CA ASP A 194 9.18 -17.94 -21.28
C ASP A 194 7.68 -18.04 -20.98
N GLU A 195 6.96 -18.75 -21.84
CA GLU A 195 5.50 -18.98 -21.74
C GLU A 195 4.64 -17.70 -21.59
N PRO A 196 4.65 -16.79 -22.59
CA PRO A 196 3.95 -15.50 -22.50
C PRO A 196 2.41 -15.63 -22.47
N SER A 197 1.88 -16.84 -22.61
CA SER A 197 0.45 -17.15 -22.58
C SER A 197 -0.12 -17.29 -21.16
N ILE A 198 0.72 -17.43 -20.12
CA ILE A 198 0.28 -17.64 -18.74
C ILE A 198 -0.65 -16.51 -18.27
N GLY A 199 -1.84 -16.90 -17.83
CA GLY A 199 -2.85 -15.97 -17.32
C GLY A 199 -3.54 -15.12 -18.40
N LEU A 200 -3.43 -15.50 -19.69
CA LEU A 200 -4.32 -15.01 -20.74
C LEU A 200 -5.52 -15.95 -20.89
N HIS A 201 -6.71 -15.37 -21.03
CA HIS A 201 -7.90 -16.13 -21.37
C HIS A 201 -7.82 -16.55 -22.84
N ALA A 202 -7.99 -17.83 -23.14
CA ALA A 202 -8.17 -18.28 -24.52
C ALA A 202 -9.44 -17.62 -25.08
N ARG A 203 -9.30 -16.86 -26.16
CA ARG A 203 -10.45 -16.34 -26.90
C ARG A 203 -10.91 -17.37 -27.92
#